data_AF-A0A818N2R2-F1
#
_entry.id   AF-A0A818N2R2-F1
#
_cell.length_a   1.000
_cell.length_b   1.000
_cell.length_c   1.000
_cell.angle_alpha   90.00
_cell.angle_beta   90.00
_cell.angle_gamma   90.00
#
_symmetry.space_group_name_H-M   'P 1'
#
loop_
_entity.id
_entity.type
_entity.pdbx_description
1 polymer ?
#
loop_
_entity_poly.entity_id
_entity_poly.type
_entity_poly.pdbx_seq_one_letter_code
_entity_poly.pdbx_strand_id
1 'polypeptide(L)'
;MEQKRRRTILIVIATIIVSIQQNELNKTNRDNDLEIAQKQCKHDLYISNQTREQYRELSTLQRQQEQFLDDQQRQESLVGNYIREISELLLSISFTLTNKIRENIIRPQTLAVLRQLDGKMKTYAILFLCESTLLIDGKHSV
;
A
#
# COMPACT_ATOMS: atom_id res chain seq x y z
N MET A 1 61.08 53.93 36.10
CA MET A 1 60.00 54.16 35.10
C MET A 1 60.12 53.30 33.84
N GLU A 2 61.33 52.87 33.44
CA GLU A 2 61.57 52.13 32.20
C GLU A 2 60.96 50.72 32.14
N GLN A 3 61.04 49.94 33.21
CA GLN A 3 60.47 48.57 33.24
C GLN A 3 58.94 48.56 33.06
N LYS A 4 58.23 49.57 33.57
CA LYS A 4 56.77 49.67 33.43
C LYS A 4 56.39 49.93 31.97
N ARG A 5 57.14 50.80 31.26
CA ARG A 5 56.96 51.03 29.81
C ARG A 5 57.24 49.77 28.98
N ARG A 6 58.31 49.04 29.26
CA ARG A 6 58.64 47.79 28.54
C ARG A 6 57.55 46.73 28.70
N ARG A 7 56.99 46.57 29.91
CA ARG A 7 55.86 45.66 30.17
C ARG A 7 54.60 46.07 29.43
N THR A 8 54.27 47.36 29.41
CA THR A 8 53.10 47.86 28.67
C THR A 8 53.21 47.60 27.16
N ILE A 9 54.38 47.82 26.57
CA ILE A 9 54.61 47.57 25.14
C ILE A 9 54.45 46.07 24.81
N LEU A 10 55.00 45.18 25.65
CA LEU A 10 54.87 43.73 25.46
C LEU A 10 53.41 43.25 25.57
N ILE A 11 52.63 43.80 26.50
CA ILE A 11 51.20 43.48 26.63
C ILE A 11 50.45 43.89 25.36
N VAL A 12 50.68 45.11 24.86
CA VAL A 12 50.03 45.60 23.63
C VAL A 12 50.35 44.72 22.43
N ILE A 13 51.62 44.34 22.25
CA ILE A 13 52.04 43.44 21.16
C ILE A 13 51.37 42.06 21.31
N ALA A 14 51.35 41.49 22.50
CA ALA A 14 50.70 40.21 22.75
C ALA A 14 49.18 40.27 22.46
N THR A 15 48.51 41.35 22.86
CA THR A 15 47.09 41.55 22.55
C THR A 15 46.84 41.60 21.05
N ILE A 16 47.67 42.33 20.30
CA ILE A 16 47.56 42.40 18.83
C ILE A 16 47.73 41.01 18.19
N ILE A 17 48.74 40.24 18.62
CA ILE A 17 48.99 38.89 18.10
C ILE A 17 47.81 37.96 18.39
N VAL A 18 47.29 37.98 19.62
CA VAL A 18 46.12 37.18 20.01
C VAL A 18 44.89 37.57 19.20
N SER A 19 44.66 38.88 18.98
CA SER A 19 43.54 39.35 18.16
C SER A 19 43.65 38.89 16.69
N ILE A 20 44.86 38.86 16.12
CA ILE A 20 45.09 38.36 14.76
C ILE A 20 44.81 36.84 14.71
N GLN A 21 45.34 36.06 15.65
CA GLN A 21 45.10 34.61 15.72
C GLN A 21 43.62 34.28 15.93
N GLN A 22 42.93 35.02 16.80
CA GLN A 22 41.49 34.88 16.99
C GLN A 22 40.70 35.18 15.72
N ASN A 23 41.10 36.19 14.95
CA ASN A 23 40.45 36.52 13.68
C ASN A 23 40.64 35.40 12.65
N GLU A 24 41.83 34.81 12.54
CA GLU A 24 42.08 33.67 11.65
C GLU A 24 41.29 32.44 12.06
N LEU A 25 41.28 32.09 13.35
CA LEU A 25 40.47 30.99 13.88
C LEU A 25 38.97 31.20 13.61
N ASN A 26 38.47 32.43 13.79
CA ASN A 26 37.07 32.75 13.52
C ASN A 26 36.72 32.61 12.03
N LYS A 27 37.64 32.93 11.11
CA LYS A 27 37.43 32.71 9.68
C LYS A 27 37.36 31.23 9.35
N THR A 28 38.34 30.45 9.82
CA THR A 28 38.36 28.99 9.61
C THR A 28 37.12 28.32 10.19
N ASN A 29 36.66 28.74 11.37
CA ASN A 29 35.44 28.20 11.96
C ASN A 29 34.20 28.53 11.11
N ARG A 30 34.08 29.76 10.60
CA ARG A 30 32.98 30.13 9.70
C ARG A 30 32.99 29.31 8.41
N ASP A 31 34.16 29.09 7.82
CA ASP A 31 34.29 28.30 6.60
C ASP A 31 33.89 26.84 6.85
N ASN A 32 34.32 26.27 7.98
CA ASN A 32 33.92 24.93 8.40
C ASN A 32 32.41 24.83 8.67
N ASP A 33 31.83 25.81 9.35
CA ASP A 33 30.39 25.85 9.64
C ASP A 33 29.57 25.92 8.35
N LEU A 34 30.02 26.72 7.38
CA LEU A 34 29.40 26.80 6.05
C LEU A 34 29.50 25.46 5.31
N GLU A 35 30.65 24.79 5.35
CA GLU A 35 30.83 23.48 4.72
C GLU A 35 29.93 22.42 5.37
N ILE A 36 29.85 22.39 6.70
CA ILE A 36 28.99 21.48 7.46
C ILE A 36 27.53 21.73 7.10
N ALA A 37 27.07 22.98 7.09
CA ALA A 37 25.70 23.34 6.73
C ALA A 37 25.36 22.93 5.29
N GLN A 38 26.28 23.10 4.35
CA GLN A 38 26.09 22.65 2.96
C GLN A 38 26.00 21.13 2.85
N LYS A 39 26.85 20.40 3.58
CA LYS A 39 26.80 18.92 3.61
C LYS A 39 25.49 18.43 4.21
N GLN A 40 25.05 19.02 5.32
CA GLN A 40 23.78 18.72 5.97
C GLN A 40 22.61 19.00 5.03
N CYS A 41 22.57 20.18 4.40
CA CYS A 41 21.51 20.53 3.45
C CYS A 41 21.41 19.54 2.28
N LYS A 42 22.55 19.13 1.70
CA LYS A 42 22.57 18.12 0.63
C LYS A 42 22.09 16.75 1.12
N HIS A 43 22.51 16.36 2.32
CA HIS A 43 22.12 15.09 2.92
C HIS A 43 20.61 15.05 3.22
N ASP A 44 20.08 16.12 3.81
CA ASP A 44 18.65 16.25 4.12
C ASP A 44 17.80 16.25 2.85
N LEU A 45 18.26 16.94 1.80
CA LEU A 45 17.60 16.92 0.49
C LEU A 45 17.59 15.50 -0.11
N TYR A 46 18.72 14.79 -0.02
CA TYR A 46 18.83 13.42 -0.49
C TYR A 46 17.87 12.48 0.27
N ILE A 47 17.88 12.53 1.61
CA ILE A 47 16.96 11.74 2.44
C ILE A 47 15.52 12.08 2.08
N SER A 48 15.16 13.36 1.99
CA SER A 48 13.80 13.79 1.69
C SER A 48 13.30 13.24 0.35
N ASN A 49 14.14 13.26 -0.69
CA ASN A 49 13.79 12.70 -1.99
C ASN A 49 13.61 11.18 -1.92
N GLN A 50 14.53 10.47 -1.26
CA GLN A 50 14.44 9.01 -1.10
C GLN A 50 13.18 8.61 -0.33
N THR A 51 12.86 9.32 0.75
CA THR A 51 11.64 9.09 1.54
C THR A 51 10.38 9.34 0.70
N ARG A 52 10.36 10.39 -0.14
CA ARG A 52 9.24 10.65 -1.05
C ARG A 52 9.02 9.54 -2.07
N GLU A 53 10.10 8.98 -2.62
CA GLU A 53 10.02 7.85 -3.55
C GLU A 53 9.46 6.61 -2.86
N GLN A 54 9.98 6.26 -1.68
CA GLN A 54 9.47 5.15 -0.88
C GLN A 54 7.99 5.30 -0.53
N TYR A 55 7.54 6.50 -0.14
CA TYR A 55 6.12 6.75 0.13
C TYR A 55 5.25 6.58 -1.11
N ARG A 56 5.73 6.98 -2.29
CA ARG A 56 4.99 6.77 -3.55
C ARG A 56 4.86 5.30 -3.86
N GLU A 57 5.94 4.53 -3.75
CA GLU A 57 5.94 3.09 -4.00
C GLU A 57 4.99 2.37 -3.03
N LEU A 58 5.08 2.65 -1.73
CA LEU A 58 4.19 2.10 -0.73
C LEU A 58 2.72 2.43 -1.02
N SER A 59 2.41 3.68 -1.38
CA SER A 59 1.05 4.07 -1.73
C SER A 59 0.53 3.34 -2.97
N THR A 60 1.38 3.14 -3.99
CA THR A 60 0.98 2.36 -5.17
C THR A 60 0.72 0.89 -4.84
N LEU A 61 1.56 0.28 -4.00
CA LEU A 61 1.39 -1.10 -3.57
C LEU A 61 0.12 -1.29 -2.74
N GLN A 62 -0.15 -0.36 -1.81
CA GLN A 62 -1.38 -0.38 -1.01
C GLN A 62 -2.63 -0.30 -1.89
N ARG A 63 -2.66 0.61 -2.86
CA ARG A 63 -3.79 0.71 -3.80
C ARG A 63 -4.00 -0.56 -4.62
N GLN A 64 -2.92 -1.18 -5.09
CA GLN A 64 -3.02 -2.45 -5.82
C GLN A 64 -3.56 -3.58 -4.94
N GLN A 65 -3.13 -3.63 -3.68
CA GLN A 65 -3.62 -4.61 -2.72
C GLN A 65 -5.09 -4.39 -2.38
N GLU A 66 -5.51 -3.13 -2.15
CA GLU A 66 -6.91 -2.77 -1.92
C GLU A 66 -7.79 -3.17 -3.10
N GLN A 67 -7.36 -2.85 -4.33
CA GLN A 67 -8.08 -3.27 -5.55
C GLN A 67 -8.22 -4.79 -5.66
N PHE A 68 -7.16 -5.53 -5.35
CA PHE A 68 -7.20 -6.99 -5.37
C PHE A 68 -8.20 -7.55 -4.34
N LEU A 69 -8.20 -7.01 -3.12
CA LEU A 69 -9.13 -7.44 -2.07
C LEU A 69 -10.57 -7.07 -2.41
N ASP A 70 -10.81 -5.88 -2.95
CA ASP A 70 -12.13 -5.44 -3.41
C ASP A 70 -12.66 -6.35 -4.53
N ASP A 71 -11.82 -6.71 -5.49
CA ASP A 71 -12.20 -7.64 -6.56
C ASP A 71 -12.51 -9.04 -6.01
N GLN A 72 -11.70 -9.54 -5.07
CA GLN A 72 -11.94 -10.82 -4.43
C GLN A 72 -13.27 -10.80 -3.64
N GLN A 73 -13.49 -9.77 -2.83
CA GLN A 73 -14.70 -9.62 -2.03
C GLN A 73 -15.95 -9.49 -2.92
N ARG A 74 -15.84 -8.75 -4.03
CA ARG A 74 -16.92 -8.64 -5.03
C ARG A 74 -17.27 -10.01 -5.60
N GLN A 75 -16.28 -10.82 -5.96
CA GLN A 75 -16.53 -12.15 -6.50
C GLN A 75 -17.12 -13.11 -5.47
N GLU A 76 -16.61 -13.11 -4.24
CA GLU A 76 -17.17 -13.89 -3.13
C GLU A 76 -18.62 -13.49 -2.87
N SER A 77 -18.93 -12.19 -2.88
CA SER A 77 -20.28 -11.68 -2.73
C SER A 77 -21.20 -12.12 -3.88
N LEU A 78 -20.73 -12.09 -5.13
CA LEU A 78 -21.49 -12.57 -6.29
C LEU A 78 -21.85 -14.06 -6.16
N VAL A 79 -20.88 -14.92 -5.79
CA VAL A 79 -21.15 -16.35 -5.57
C VAL A 79 -22.09 -16.56 -4.39
N GLY A 80 -21.85 -15.87 -3.26
CA GLY A 80 -22.67 -16.00 -2.06
C GLY A 80 -24.12 -15.58 -2.29
N ASN A 81 -24.34 -14.45 -2.98
CA ASN A 81 -25.68 -14.00 -3.36
C ASN A 81 -26.37 -14.98 -4.30
N TYR A 82 -25.66 -15.48 -5.31
CA TYR A 82 -26.20 -16.49 -6.21
C TYR A 82 -26.62 -17.77 -5.48
N ILE A 83 -25.76 -18.31 -4.60
CA ILE A 83 -26.07 -19.50 -3.80
C ILE A 83 -27.31 -19.24 -2.94
N ARG A 84 -27.40 -18.07 -2.29
CA ARG A 84 -28.54 -17.69 -1.47
C ARG A 84 -29.82 -17.62 -2.29
N GLU A 85 -29.82 -16.92 -3.43
CA GLU A 85 -30.98 -16.78 -4.31
C GLU A 85 -31.48 -18.14 -4.82
N ILE A 86 -30.57 -19.02 -5.26
CA ILE A 86 -30.93 -20.37 -5.69
C ILE A 86 -31.45 -21.20 -4.52
N SER A 87 -30.87 -21.08 -3.33
CA SER A 87 -31.35 -21.80 -2.14
C SER A 87 -32.75 -21.35 -1.74
N GLU A 88 -33.00 -20.04 -1.73
CA GLU A 88 -34.33 -19.45 -1.48
C GLU A 88 -35.35 -19.92 -2.54
N LEU A 89 -34.95 -19.95 -3.81
CA LEU A 89 -35.77 -20.48 -4.90
C LEU A 89 -36.10 -21.97 -4.66
N LEU A 90 -35.10 -22.80 -4.36
CA LEU A 90 -35.28 -24.22 -4.09
C LEU A 90 -36.22 -24.47 -2.90
N LEU A 91 -36.10 -23.68 -1.84
CA LEU A 91 -37.02 -23.72 -0.70
C LEU A 91 -38.45 -23.32 -1.09
N SER A 92 -38.62 -22.28 -1.91
CA SER A 92 -39.94 -21.81 -2.36
C SER A 92 -40.71 -22.84 -3.19
N ILE A 93 -39.98 -23.75 -3.86
CA ILE A 93 -40.55 -24.82 -4.69
C ILE A 93 -40.52 -26.18 -3.97
N SER A 94 -40.25 -26.22 -2.67
CA SER A 94 -40.12 -27.44 -1.87
C SER A 94 -39.17 -28.47 -2.50
N PHE A 95 -38.06 -28.00 -3.06
CA PHE A 95 -37.07 -28.81 -3.80
C PHE A 95 -37.63 -29.61 -5.00
N THR A 96 -38.85 -29.29 -5.45
CA THR A 96 -39.48 -29.96 -6.59
C THR A 96 -39.01 -29.30 -7.89
N LEU A 97 -37.85 -29.74 -8.37
CA LEU A 97 -37.19 -29.15 -9.53
C LEU A 97 -37.84 -29.59 -10.85
N THR A 98 -38.71 -28.75 -11.41
CA THR A 98 -39.27 -28.99 -12.75
C THR A 98 -38.31 -28.55 -13.85
N ASN A 99 -38.36 -29.21 -15.01
CA ASN A 99 -37.57 -28.82 -16.18
C ASN A 99 -37.81 -27.37 -16.61
N LYS A 100 -39.04 -26.85 -16.44
CA LYS A 100 -39.36 -25.44 -16.75
C LYS A 100 -38.60 -24.48 -15.85
N ILE A 101 -38.52 -24.74 -14.55
CA ILE A 101 -37.79 -23.88 -13.59
C ILE A 101 -36.29 -23.97 -13.86
N ARG A 102 -35.78 -25.18 -14.09
CA ARG A 102 -34.37 -25.41 -14.37
C ARG A 102 -33.91 -24.67 -15.63
N GLU A 103 -34.61 -24.86 -16.75
CA GLU A 103 -34.20 -24.29 -18.04
C GLU A 103 -34.50 -22.80 -18.18
N ASN A 104 -35.59 -22.30 -17.59
CA ASN A 104 -35.99 -20.89 -17.78
C ASN A 104 -35.50 -19.94 -16.68
N ILE A 105 -35.14 -20.44 -15.49
CA ILE A 105 -34.76 -19.60 -14.35
C ILE A 105 -33.31 -19.90 -13.94
N ILE A 106 -33.06 -21.13 -13.49
CA ILE A 106 -31.78 -21.49 -12.89
C ILE A 106 -30.66 -21.39 -13.93
N ARG A 107 -30.80 -22.06 -15.09
CA ARG A 107 -29.75 -22.10 -16.11
C ARG A 107 -29.36 -20.71 -16.63
N PRO A 108 -30.29 -19.80 -16.98
CA PRO A 108 -29.94 -18.43 -17.36
C PRO A 108 -29.24 -17.65 -16.24
N GLN A 109 -29.73 -17.75 -14.99
CA GLN A 109 -29.10 -17.09 -13.84
C GLN A 109 -27.68 -17.61 -13.58
N THR A 110 -27.51 -18.93 -13.58
CA THR A 110 -26.21 -19.58 -13.48
C THR A 110 -25.26 -19.09 -14.56
N LEU A 111 -25.69 -19.04 -15.82
CA LEU A 111 -24.84 -18.57 -16.91
C LEU A 111 -24.47 -17.09 -16.77
N ALA A 112 -25.40 -16.25 -16.32
CA ALA A 112 -25.15 -14.84 -16.09
C ALA A 112 -24.12 -14.61 -14.97
N VAL A 113 -24.18 -15.40 -13.91
CA VAL A 113 -23.21 -15.35 -12.80
C VAL A 113 -21.87 -15.93 -13.23
N LEU A 114 -21.83 -17.10 -13.87
CA LEU A 114 -20.58 -17.71 -14.35
C LEU A 114 -19.82 -16.80 -15.33
N ARG A 115 -20.50 -15.98 -16.14
CA ARG A 115 -19.82 -15.01 -17.03
C ARG A 115 -19.04 -13.93 -16.26
N GLN A 116 -19.44 -13.61 -15.04
CA GLN A 116 -18.85 -12.54 -14.22
C GLN A 116 -17.75 -13.05 -13.27
N LEU A 117 -17.69 -14.35 -13.04
CA LEU A 117 -16.73 -14.96 -12.13
C LEU A 117 -15.38 -15.27 -12.80
N ASP A 118 -14.31 -15.25 -12.00
CA ASP A 118 -13.01 -15.76 -12.40
C ASP A 118 -12.97 -17.31 -12.39
N GLY A 119 -11.84 -17.87 -12.81
CA GLY A 119 -11.67 -19.32 -12.91
C GLY A 119 -11.87 -20.06 -11.58
N LYS A 120 -11.39 -19.50 -10.47
CA LYS A 120 -11.47 -20.13 -9.15
C LYS A 120 -12.90 -20.11 -8.62
N MET A 121 -13.59 -18.97 -8.72
CA MET A 121 -14.96 -18.83 -8.22
C MET A 121 -15.97 -19.59 -9.08
N LYS A 122 -15.71 -19.74 -10.38
CA LYS A 122 -16.46 -20.67 -11.24
C LYS A 122 -16.43 -22.10 -10.71
N THR A 123 -15.29 -22.59 -10.23
CA THR A 123 -15.19 -23.95 -9.67
C THR A 123 -16.11 -24.13 -8.47
N TYR A 124 -16.17 -23.16 -7.55
CA TYR A 124 -17.09 -23.22 -6.41
C TYR A 124 -18.56 -23.18 -6.83
N ALA A 125 -18.91 -22.29 -7.77
CA ALA A 125 -20.27 -22.20 -8.30
C ALA A 125 -20.69 -23.51 -8.99
N ILE A 126 -19.79 -24.14 -9.75
CA ILE A 126 -20.04 -25.43 -10.41
C ILE A 126 -20.17 -26.56 -9.38
N LEU A 127 -19.32 -26.60 -8.35
CA LEU A 127 -19.41 -27.59 -7.29
C LEU A 127 -20.77 -27.53 -6.58
N PHE A 128 -21.20 -26.32 -6.20
CA PHE A 128 -22.52 -26.08 -5.60
C PHE A 128 -23.67 -26.60 -6.48
N LEU A 129 -23.60 -26.34 -7.79
CA LEU A 129 -24.60 -26.82 -8.74
C LEU A 129 -24.64 -28.35 -8.87
N CYS A 130 -23.48 -29.00 -8.81
CA CYS A 130 -23.38 -30.46 -8.81
C CYS A 130 -23.96 -31.06 -7.52
N GLU A 131 -23.58 -30.53 -6.37
CA GLU A 131 -24.06 -30.97 -5.05
C GLU A 131 -25.57 -30.77 -4.89
N SER A 132 -26.09 -29.66 -5.43
CA SER A 132 -27.52 -29.36 -5.41
C SER A 132 -28.32 -30.14 -6.46
N THR A 133 -27.69 -31.04 -7.22
CA THR A 133 -28.28 -31.81 -8.33
C THR A 133 -28.93 -30.94 -9.42
N LEU A 134 -28.53 -29.67 -9.52
CA LEU A 134 -29.06 -28.70 -10.48
C LEU A 134 -28.51 -28.93 -11.89
N LEU A 135 -27.33 -29.54 -11.99
CA LEU A 135 -26.70 -29.94 -13.26
C LEU A 135 -27.03 -31.37 -13.69
N ILE A 136 -27.45 -32.23 -12.76
CA ILE A 136 -27.65 -33.64 -13.02
C ILE A 136 -29.14 -33.85 -13.30
N ASP A 137 -29.47 -34.28 -14.51
CA ASP A 137 -30.80 -34.81 -14.80
C ASP A 137 -31.12 -35.94 -13.82
N GLY A 138 -32.27 -35.87 -13.15
CA GLY A 138 -32.75 -36.86 -12.20
C GLY A 138 -33.07 -38.20 -12.87
N LYS A 139 -32.05 -38.85 -13.46
CA LYS A 139 -32.06 -40.21 -13.99
C LYS A 139 -31.35 -41.21 -13.06
N HIS A 140 -31.17 -40.85 -11.80
CA HIS A 140 -30.81 -41.79 -10.75
C HIS A 140 -31.79 -41.69 -9.59
N SER A 141 -33.02 -42.15 -9.83
CA SER A 141 -33.71 -42.91 -8.78
C SER A 141 -33.06 -44.30 -8.75
N VAL A 142 -32.26 -44.56 -7.73
CA VAL A 142 -32.03 -45.92 -7.23
C VAL A 142 -32.90 -46.07 -5.99
#